data_AF-A0A9D9AH40-F1
#
_entry.id   AF-A0A9D9AH40-F1
#
_cell.length_a   1.000
_cell.length_b   1.000
_cell.length_c   1.000
_cell.angle_alpha   90.00
_cell.angle_beta   90.00
_cell.angle_gamma   90.00
#
_symmetry.space_group_name_H-M   'P 1'
#
loop_
_entity.id
_entity.type
_entity.pdbx_description
1 polymer ?
#
loop_
_entity_poly.entity_id
_entity_poly.type
_entity_poly.pdbx_seq_one_letter_code
_entity_poly.pdbx_strand_id
1 'polypeptide(L)'
;MADDIHTIIAKAIKRADWTIFNENYTKQAASVIKAVNKAGWGIVPLEPDAEMLKDGREQIEIGRHKPSEVAKAVYTAMVKAGRL
;
A
#
# COMPACT_ATOMS: atom_id res chain seq x y z
N MET A 1 8.53 -0.61 19.34
CA MET A 1 7.47 0.20 18.70
C MET A 1 7.56 -0.01 17.20
N ALA A 2 6.45 -0.21 16.51
CA ALA A 2 6.48 -0.20 15.06
C ALA A 2 6.88 1.21 14.59
N ASP A 3 7.80 1.29 13.62
CA ASP A 3 8.18 2.58 13.03
C ASP A 3 6.94 3.22 12.39
N ASP A 4 6.77 4.53 12.57
CA ASP A 4 5.75 5.29 11.85
C ASP A 4 6.09 5.39 10.35
N ILE A 5 5.10 5.77 9.53
CA ILE A 5 5.26 5.82 8.07
C ILE A 5 6.36 6.80 7.63
N HIS A 6 6.52 7.95 8.30
CA HIS A 6 7.57 8.92 7.98
C HIS A 6 8.95 8.35 8.27
N THR A 7 9.10 7.64 9.40
CA THR A 7 10.35 6.95 9.75
C THR A 7 10.69 5.85 8.74
N ILE A 8 9.72 5.08 8.27
CA ILE A 8 9.93 4.05 7.23
C ILE A 8 10.42 4.69 5.93
N ILE A 9 9.77 5.76 5.48
CA ILE A 9 10.13 6.50 4.26
C ILE A 9 11.55 7.08 4.38
N ALA A 10 11.84 7.78 5.49
CA ALA A 10 13.15 8.40 5.71
C ALA A 10 14.29 7.36 5.69
N LYS A 11 14.09 6.20 6.34
CA LYS A 11 15.05 5.09 6.31
C LYS A 11 15.22 4.52 4.89
N ALA A 12 14.15 4.45 4.09
CA ALA A 12 14.20 3.93 2.72
C ALA A 12 14.95 4.86 1.76
N ILE A 13 14.75 6.18 1.88
CA ILE A 13 15.48 7.20 1.11
C ILE A 13 16.96 7.17 1.48
N LYS A 14 17.29 7.24 2.78
CA LYS A 14 18.67 7.20 3.27
C LYS A 14 19.44 5.96 2.80
N ARG A 15 18.78 4.81 2.69
CA ARG A 15 19.41 3.58 2.17
C ARG A 15 19.65 3.62 0.66
N ALA A 16 18.81 4.33 -0.09
CA ALA A 16 18.99 4.49 -1.53
C ALA A 16 20.09 5.54 -1.86
N ASP A 17 20.29 6.53 -0.99
CA ASP A 17 21.22 7.66 -1.18
C ASP A 17 22.65 7.38 -0.74
N TRP A 18 23.23 6.28 -1.24
CA TRP A 18 24.62 5.93 -0.94
C TRP A 18 25.63 6.55 -1.90
N THR A 19 25.17 7.23 -2.97
CA THR A 19 26.04 7.79 -4.01
C THR A 19 26.19 9.29 -3.80
N ILE A 20 27.39 9.72 -3.38
CA ILE A 20 27.72 11.11 -2.96
C ILE A 20 27.56 12.14 -4.10
N PHE A 21 27.35 11.70 -5.35
CA PHE A 21 27.36 12.58 -6.54
C PHE A 21 26.25 12.32 -7.57
N ASN A 22 25.22 11.52 -7.27
CA ASN A 22 24.16 11.27 -8.25
C ASN A 22 22.82 10.89 -7.57
N GLU A 23 22.06 11.92 -7.15
CA GLU A 23 20.69 11.73 -6.65
C GLU A 23 19.83 11.09 -7.74
N ASN A 24 19.31 9.90 -7.44
CA ASN A 24 18.40 9.18 -8.33
C ASN A 24 17.05 9.04 -7.65
N TYR A 25 16.18 10.03 -7.90
CA TYR A 25 14.85 10.08 -7.31
C TYR A 25 13.99 8.87 -7.70
N THR A 26 14.20 8.28 -8.87
CA THR A 26 13.50 7.06 -9.28
C THR A 26 13.88 5.86 -8.40
N LYS A 27 15.17 5.71 -8.07
CA LYS A 27 15.64 4.65 -7.14
C LYS A 27 15.15 4.89 -5.72
N GLN A 28 15.13 6.14 -5.26
CA GLN A 28 14.58 6.50 -3.95
C GLN A 28 13.07 6.18 -3.89
N ALA A 29 12.29 6.59 -4.90
CA ALA A 29 10.86 6.32 -4.98
C ALA A 29 10.56 4.81 -4.97
N ALA A 30 11.28 4.02 -5.78
CA ALA A 30 11.15 2.57 -5.79
C ALA A 30 11.52 1.93 -4.43
N SER A 31 12.57 2.44 -3.76
CA SER A 31 12.96 2.00 -2.41
C SER A 31 11.85 2.28 -1.39
N VAL A 32 11.23 3.47 -1.46
CA VAL A 32 10.14 3.87 -0.58
C VAL A 32 8.92 2.98 -0.77
N ILE A 33 8.43 2.81 -2.00
CA ILE A 33 7.26 1.95 -2.30
C ILE A 33 7.50 0.54 -1.74
N LYS A 34 8.68 -0.04 -1.98
CA LYS A 34 9.05 -1.36 -1.47
C LYS A 34 9.06 -1.43 0.06
N ALA A 35 9.57 -0.39 0.73
CA ALA A 35 9.66 -0.35 2.19
C ALA A 35 8.27 -0.22 2.84
N VAL A 36 7.42 0.65 2.29
CA VAL A 36 6.03 0.85 2.71
C VAL A 36 5.23 -0.45 2.57
N ASN A 37 5.32 -1.11 1.42
CA ASN A 37 4.68 -2.42 1.18
C ASN A 37 5.17 -3.50 2.14
N LYS A 38 6.48 -3.57 2.41
CA LYS A 38 7.05 -4.54 3.36
C LYS A 38 6.58 -4.31 4.80
N ALA A 39 6.28 -3.06 5.16
CA ALA A 39 5.76 -2.69 6.47
C ALA A 39 4.24 -2.94 6.60
N GLY A 40 3.58 -3.47 5.57
CA GLY A 40 2.14 -3.78 5.59
C GLY A 40 1.24 -2.61 5.18
N TRP A 41 1.82 -1.49 4.76
CA TRP A 41 1.10 -0.36 4.17
C TRP A 41 0.94 -0.58 2.66
N GLY A 42 0.03 0.16 2.03
CA GLY A 42 -0.15 0.15 0.58
C GLY A 42 -0.45 1.55 0.08
N ILE A 43 0.12 1.92 -1.07
CA ILE A 43 -0.20 3.17 -1.76
C ILE A 43 -1.24 2.82 -2.81
N VAL A 44 -2.43 3.42 -2.69
CA VAL A 44 -3.57 3.19 -3.58
C VAL A 44 -4.08 4.54 -4.10
N PRO A 45 -4.71 4.59 -5.28
CA PRO A 45 -5.36 5.80 -5.75
C PRO A 45 -6.50 6.20 -4.81
N LEU A 46 -6.78 7.51 -4.75
CA LEU A 46 -7.86 8.05 -3.91
C LEU A 46 -9.23 7.54 -4.38
N GLU A 47 -9.42 7.49 -5.70
CA GLU A 47 -10.59 6.87 -6.33
C GLU A 47 -10.20 5.46 -6.83
N PRO A 48 -10.98 4.42 -6.49
CA PRO A 48 -10.66 3.06 -6.91
C PRO A 48 -10.86 2.90 -8.42
N ASP A 49 -9.92 2.23 -9.07
CA ASP A 49 -10.06 1.86 -10.47
C ASP A 49 -11.03 0.67 -10.67
N ALA A 50 -11.25 0.30 -11.93
CA ALA A 50 -12.19 -0.75 -12.29
C ALA A 50 -11.78 -2.13 -11.73
N GLU A 51 -10.48 -2.40 -11.57
CA GLU A 51 -9.96 -3.68 -11.08
C GLU A 51 -10.14 -3.78 -9.56
N MET A 52 -9.80 -2.71 -8.83
CA MET A 52 -10.09 -2.59 -7.40
C MET A 52 -11.59 -2.80 -7.11
N LEU A 53 -12.46 -2.14 -7.88
CA LEU A 53 -13.91 -2.26 -7.72
C LEU A 53 -14.42 -3.67 -8.01
N LYS A 54 -13.86 -4.34 -9.02
CA LYS A 54 -14.21 -5.72 -9.36
C LYS A 54 -13.86 -6.65 -8.21
N ASP A 55 -12.62 -6.63 -7.73
CA ASP A 55 -12.14 -7.50 -6.65
C ASP A 55 -12.88 -7.23 -5.33
N GLY A 56 -13.19 -5.96 -5.05
CA GLY A 56 -14.01 -5.57 -3.91
C GLY A 56 -15.42 -6.18 -3.96
N ARG A 57 -16.07 -6.17 -5.13
CA ARG A 57 -17.42 -6.73 -5.31
C ARG A 57 -17.46 -8.25 -5.15
N GLU A 58 -16.43 -8.95 -5.62
CA GLU A 58 -16.34 -10.42 -5.50
C GLU A 58 -16.24 -10.88 -4.04
N GLN A 59 -15.83 -10.01 -3.11
CA GLN A 59 -15.79 -10.29 -1.68
C GLN A 59 -17.08 -9.95 -0.92
N ILE A 60 -18.12 -9.44 -1.61
CA ILE A 60 -19.39 -9.12 -0.96
C ILE A 60 -20.17 -10.42 -0.73
N GLU A 61 -20.05 -10.96 0.48
CA GLU A 61 -20.87 -12.09 0.92
C GLU A 61 -22.29 -11.63 1.29
N ILE A 62 -23.29 -12.22 0.63
CA ILE A 62 -24.71 -11.96 0.91
C ILE A 62 -25.16 -12.94 1.99
N GLY A 63 -25.40 -12.45 3.21
CA GLY A 63 -25.80 -13.30 4.32
C GLY A 63 -25.72 -12.63 5.69
N ARG A 64 -25.78 -13.43 6.75
CA ARG A 64 -25.79 -12.95 8.14
C ARG A 64 -24.35 -12.80 8.67
N HIS A 65 -23.63 -11.82 8.13
CA HIS A 65 -22.28 -11.45 8.56
C HIS A 65 -22.30 -10.15 9.35
N LYS A 66 -21.30 -9.92 10.21
CA LYS A 66 -21.12 -8.61 10.83
C LYS A 66 -20.74 -7.62 9.72
N PRO A 67 -21.41 -6.46 9.62
CA PRO A 67 -21.06 -5.46 8.59
C PRO A 67 -19.58 -5.06 8.60
N SER A 68 -18.94 -5.05 9.77
CA SER A 68 -17.51 -4.76 9.91
C SER A 68 -16.59 -5.81 9.28
N GLU A 69 -16.99 -7.07 9.26
CA GLU A 69 -16.22 -8.17 8.66
C GLU A 69 -16.28 -8.09 7.12
N VAL A 70 -17.47 -7.83 6.58
CA VAL A 70 -17.67 -7.62 5.14
C VAL A 70 -16.90 -6.39 4.66
N ALA A 71 -17.03 -5.25 5.36
CA ALA A 71 -16.30 -4.03 5.02
C ALA A 71 -14.77 -4.25 5.03
N LYS A 72 -14.26 -5.00 6.02
CA LYS A 72 -12.84 -5.36 6.09
C LYS A 72 -12.41 -6.24 4.92
N ALA A 73 -13.21 -7.23 4.55
CA ALA A 73 -12.92 -8.13 3.43
C ALA A 73 -12.87 -7.37 2.10
N VAL A 74 -13.89 -6.56 1.82
CA VAL A 74 -13.98 -5.70 0.63
C VAL A 74 -12.79 -4.74 0.56
N TYR A 75 -12.52 -3.99 1.64
CA TYR A 75 -11.39 -3.06 1.70
C TYR A 75 -10.05 -3.77 1.46
N THR A 76 -9.84 -4.93 2.09
CA THR A 76 -8.60 -5.69 1.94
C THR A 76 -8.40 -6.17 0.51
N ALA A 77 -9.45 -6.60 -0.18
CA ALA A 77 -9.37 -7.00 -1.58
C ALA A 77 -9.07 -5.81 -2.50
N MET A 78 -9.79 -4.70 -2.33
CA MET A 78 -9.55 -3.48 -3.11
C MET A 78 -8.11 -2.99 -2.98
N VAL A 79 -7.58 -2.92 -1.75
CA VAL A 79 -6.20 -2.47 -1.50
C VAL A 79 -5.17 -3.46 -2.05
N LYS A 80 -5.44 -4.76 -2.00
CA LYS A 80 -4.52 -5.76 -2.57
C LYS A 80 -4.44 -5.67 -4.09
N ALA A 81 -5.57 -5.40 -4.76
CA ALA A 81 -5.64 -5.26 -6.21
C ALA A 81 -4.91 -3.99 -6.69
N GLY A 82 -5.14 -2.85 -6.04
CA GLY A 82 -4.68 -1.54 -6.53
C GLY A 82 -3.39 -1.00 -5.93
N ARG A 83 -2.71 -1.73 -5.04
CA ARG A 83 -1.47 -1.22 -4.43
C ARG A 83 -0.29 -1.28 -5.39
N LEU A 84 0.45 -0.17 -5.46
CA LEU A 84 1.74 -0.07 -6.16
C LEU A 84 2.84 -0.84 -5.44
#